data_AF-A0A428NZJ6-F1
#
_entry.id   AF-A0A428NZJ6-F1
#
_cell.length_a   1.000
_cell.length_b   1.000
_cell.length_c   1.000
_cell.angle_alpha   90.00
_cell.angle_beta   90.00
_cell.angle_gamma   90.00
#
_symmetry.space_group_name_H-M   'P 1'
#
loop_
_entity.id
_entity.type
_entity.pdbx_description
1 polymer ?
#
loop_
_entity_poly.entity_id
_entity_poly.type
_entity_poly.pdbx_seq_one_letter_code
_entity_poly.pdbx_strand_id
1 'polypeptide(L)'
;MSHNTTNIMSEKKEISEHNQGDHSDTTDHEGSDHKPVYPEEGEVDVFGGEGGANFRTMGRFDTVFALLTNQFGLGALALPSVFKTLGLIPGIITLIGGALITYFSGVEIVWYYLAHPKVTNIAEMMKIVGGRPAEIITGIGLLLQLMMTASSAIVTISIALNAISENAVCTVGYIAIACILCYILCIPRTAKFLAQSGLPCVLSILGAALATMIGLGINNPPGAPEGWKPEIELFGTPTVRQVFNCVLKILFALAGNYAFVTYMAEMKNPEKDFIYSLRWLMIVSVIFYAFIAIAVYCLAAEFTASPALSSAPIVAAKVAYGLVLPAILTDGLACGHIGTKYVYITIMRRINALKEATANTPKSWGIWLGSNAGFWVIVFILSNTIPVFDSIVAVSSATTYAWFTYGISTFLWLHLEKGHYFENWRSIMLFTANMGFFVFALLLNGGGLWSSITELLDIFATSSNIRGCFSCGDNAFI
;
A
#
# COMPACT_ATOMS: atom_id res chain seq x y z
N MET A 1 2.80 -31.67 -0.53
CA MET A 1 1.70 -31.99 0.42
C MET A 1 0.41 -31.36 -0.11
N SER A 2 -0.32 -32.05 -0.99
CA SER A 2 -1.48 -31.50 -1.70
C SER A 2 -2.70 -32.42 -1.69
N HIS A 3 -2.97 -33.15 -0.60
CA HIS A 3 -4.02 -34.18 -0.60
C HIS A 3 -5.16 -34.04 0.43
N ASN A 4 -5.23 -32.97 1.23
CA ASN A 4 -6.24 -32.87 2.30
C ASN A 4 -7.30 -31.76 2.17
N THR A 5 -7.28 -30.95 1.11
CA THR A 5 -8.28 -29.87 0.93
C THR A 5 -9.58 -30.36 0.30
N THR A 6 -9.57 -31.52 -0.36
CA THR A 6 -10.73 -32.06 -1.09
C THR A 6 -11.75 -32.76 -0.18
N ASN A 7 -11.32 -33.33 0.95
CA ASN A 7 -12.22 -34.04 1.88
C ASN A 7 -13.18 -33.12 2.66
N ILE A 8 -12.84 -31.83 2.78
CA ILE A 8 -13.67 -30.84 3.50
C ILE A 8 -14.94 -30.46 2.70
N MET A 9 -14.91 -30.61 1.37
CA MET A 9 -16.06 -30.34 0.51
C MET A 9 -16.99 -31.55 0.33
N SER A 10 -16.50 -32.79 0.47
CA SER A 10 -17.34 -33.98 0.34
C SER A 10 -18.21 -34.22 1.58
N GLU A 11 -17.64 -34.01 2.78
CA GLU A 11 -18.33 -34.28 4.05
C GLU A 11 -19.48 -33.29 4.34
N LYS A 12 -19.42 -32.07 3.79
CA LYS A 12 -20.53 -31.10 3.86
C LYS A 12 -21.62 -31.33 2.81
N LYS A 13 -21.37 -32.14 1.78
CA LYS A 13 -22.34 -32.41 0.71
C LYS A 13 -23.24 -33.61 1.03
N GLU A 14 -22.70 -34.63 1.70
CA GLU A 14 -23.48 -35.81 2.11
C GLU A 14 -24.54 -35.52 3.19
N ILE A 15 -24.34 -34.49 4.02
CA ILE A 15 -25.33 -34.09 5.03
C ILE A 15 -26.52 -33.34 4.40
N SER A 16 -26.34 -32.79 3.19
CA SER A 16 -27.38 -32.03 2.46
C SER A 16 -28.29 -32.91 1.60
N GLU A 17 -27.86 -34.11 1.20
CA GLU A 17 -28.57 -34.94 0.23
C GLU A 17 -29.47 -36.01 0.87
N HIS A 18 -29.49 -36.13 2.21
CA HIS A 18 -30.27 -37.17 2.90
C HIS A 18 -31.67 -36.75 3.37
N ASN A 19 -32.17 -35.57 2.99
CA ASN A 19 -33.47 -35.07 3.48
C ASN A 19 -34.41 -34.58 2.37
N GLN A 20 -34.48 -35.29 1.25
CA GLN A 20 -35.51 -35.08 0.23
C GLN A 20 -36.07 -36.41 -0.27
N GLY A 21 -37.16 -36.83 0.37
CA GLY A 21 -38.01 -37.93 -0.05
C GLY A 21 -39.45 -37.73 0.44
N ASP A 22 -40.37 -37.76 -0.53
CA ASP A 22 -41.81 -38.03 -0.46
C ASP A 22 -42.89 -36.96 -0.15
N HIS A 23 -43.74 -36.82 -1.19
CA HIS A 23 -45.22 -36.77 -1.25
C HIS A 23 -46.06 -35.52 -0.88
N SER A 24 -46.65 -34.96 -1.94
CA SER A 24 -48.05 -34.49 -2.19
C SER A 24 -49.04 -34.07 -1.09
N ASP A 25 -49.72 -32.96 -1.43
CA ASP A 25 -51.11 -32.52 -1.13
C ASP A 25 -51.47 -31.71 0.16
N THR A 26 -51.99 -30.51 -0.12
CA THR A 26 -52.91 -29.60 0.60
C THR A 26 -53.08 -29.69 2.13
N THR A 27 -52.87 -28.56 2.83
CA THR A 27 -53.87 -27.85 3.68
C THR A 27 -53.22 -26.65 4.40
N ASP A 28 -53.97 -25.55 4.50
CA ASP A 28 -53.64 -24.35 5.28
C ASP A 28 -53.42 -24.67 6.76
N HIS A 29 -52.40 -24.06 7.40
CA HIS A 29 -52.51 -23.49 8.75
C HIS A 29 -51.28 -22.63 9.08
N GLU A 30 -51.55 -21.45 9.66
CA GLU A 30 -50.63 -20.39 10.06
C GLU A 30 -49.59 -20.83 11.10
N GLY A 31 -48.34 -20.35 10.94
CA GLY A 31 -47.27 -20.46 11.94
C GLY A 31 -46.13 -19.51 11.59
N SER A 32 -45.97 -18.46 12.40
CA SER A 32 -45.10 -17.29 12.22
C SER A 32 -43.64 -17.59 11.81
N ASP A 33 -43.24 -17.12 10.63
CA ASP A 33 -41.86 -17.12 10.14
C ASP A 33 -41.23 -15.74 10.40
N HIS A 34 -40.39 -15.63 11.43
CA HIS A 34 -39.76 -14.37 11.82
C HIS A 34 -38.51 -14.11 10.96
N LYS A 35 -38.73 -13.59 9.74
CA LYS A 35 -37.65 -13.02 8.91
C LYS A 35 -37.35 -11.59 9.38
N PRO A 36 -36.11 -11.22 9.72
CA PRO A 36 -35.78 -9.84 10.00
C PRO A 36 -35.89 -9.02 8.71
N VAL A 37 -36.84 -8.09 8.70
CA VAL A 37 -37.02 -7.07 7.66
C VAL A 37 -35.91 -6.03 7.85
N TYR A 38 -34.97 -5.96 6.91
CA TYR A 38 -34.11 -4.79 6.73
C TYR A 38 -34.73 -3.89 5.66
N PRO A 39 -34.77 -2.56 5.85
CA PRO A 39 -35.32 -1.65 4.87
C PRO A 39 -34.46 -1.66 3.59
N GLU A 40 -35.11 -1.86 2.44
CA GLU A 40 -34.52 -1.63 1.12
C GLU A 40 -34.26 -0.13 0.93
N GLU A 41 -33.03 0.32 1.22
CA GLU A 41 -32.51 1.56 0.65
C GLU A 41 -31.68 1.21 -0.58
N GLY A 42 -32.16 1.64 -1.75
CA GLY A 42 -31.51 1.43 -3.05
C GLY A 42 -30.09 1.98 -3.08
N GLU A 43 -29.12 1.07 -2.93
CA GLU A 43 -27.70 1.35 -2.98
C GLU A 43 -27.26 1.48 -4.45
N VAL A 44 -27.02 2.72 -4.88
CA VAL A 44 -26.28 2.97 -6.12
C VAL A 44 -24.83 2.61 -5.84
N ASP A 45 -24.37 1.55 -6.51
CA ASP A 45 -23.01 1.05 -6.45
C ASP A 45 -21.98 2.19 -6.63
N VAL A 46 -20.99 2.25 -5.75
CA VAL A 46 -19.96 3.30 -5.67
C VAL A 46 -19.01 3.26 -6.89
N PHE A 47 -19.07 2.17 -7.67
CA PHE A 47 -18.44 2.05 -9.00
C PHE A 47 -19.36 2.48 -10.15
N GLY A 48 -20.58 2.93 -9.85
CA GLY A 48 -21.63 3.27 -10.81
C GLY A 48 -21.40 4.59 -11.54
N GLY A 49 -20.57 4.55 -12.58
CA GLY A 49 -20.59 5.51 -13.67
C GLY A 49 -20.55 4.79 -15.01
N GLU A 50 -21.72 4.73 -15.66
CA GLU A 50 -22.04 4.13 -16.97
C GLU A 50 -22.16 2.59 -17.02
N GLY A 51 -23.41 2.12 -17.15
CA GLY A 51 -23.72 0.78 -17.66
C GLY A 51 -23.89 -0.31 -16.60
N GLY A 52 -25.10 -0.50 -16.10
CA GLY A 52 -25.46 -1.71 -15.37
C GLY A 52 -25.40 -2.94 -16.28
N ALA A 53 -24.35 -3.76 -16.13
CA ALA A 53 -24.32 -5.21 -16.34
C ALA A 53 -22.90 -5.75 -16.05
N ASN A 54 -22.76 -6.64 -15.06
CA ASN A 54 -21.57 -7.46 -14.75
C ASN A 54 -20.21 -6.74 -14.65
N PHE A 55 -20.01 -5.98 -13.56
CA PHE A 55 -18.74 -5.31 -13.21
C PHE A 55 -17.60 -6.25 -12.79
N ARG A 56 -17.87 -7.52 -12.51
CA ARG A 56 -16.85 -8.52 -12.19
C ARG A 56 -16.14 -8.95 -13.48
N THR A 57 -15.13 -8.18 -13.89
CA THR A 57 -14.44 -8.37 -15.17
C THR A 57 -13.05 -8.98 -15.02
N MET A 58 -12.44 -8.84 -13.83
CA MET A 58 -11.04 -9.19 -13.62
C MET A 58 -10.85 -10.70 -13.40
N GLY A 59 -10.01 -11.33 -14.21
CA GLY A 59 -9.57 -12.71 -14.04
C GLY A 59 -8.38 -12.84 -13.08
N ARG A 60 -7.99 -14.08 -12.76
CA ARG A 60 -6.87 -14.35 -11.84
C ARG A 60 -5.53 -13.74 -12.28
N PHE A 61 -5.22 -13.77 -13.57
CA PHE A 61 -3.98 -13.24 -14.13
C PHE A 61 -4.00 -11.72 -14.20
N ASP A 62 -5.13 -11.13 -14.59
CA ASP A 62 -5.33 -9.69 -14.56
C ASP A 62 -5.14 -9.15 -13.14
N THR A 63 -5.66 -9.88 -12.14
CA THR A 63 -5.50 -9.54 -10.72
C THR A 63 -4.04 -9.63 -10.27
N VAL A 64 -3.31 -10.69 -10.65
CA VAL A 64 -1.87 -10.80 -10.35
C VAL A 64 -1.13 -9.60 -10.93
N PHE A 65 -1.40 -9.28 -12.19
CA PHE A 65 -0.73 -8.17 -12.87
C PHE A 65 -1.06 -6.82 -12.22
N ALA A 66 -2.32 -6.58 -11.87
CA ALA A 66 -2.77 -5.36 -11.21
C ALA A 66 -2.14 -5.21 -9.81
N LEU A 67 -2.13 -6.29 -9.02
CA LEU A 67 -1.52 -6.31 -7.70
C LEU A 67 0.00 -6.06 -7.78
N LEU A 68 0.71 -6.74 -8.70
CA LEU A 68 2.16 -6.55 -8.88
C LEU A 68 2.50 -5.13 -9.32
N THR A 69 1.72 -4.58 -10.24
CA THR A 69 1.88 -3.19 -10.69
C THR A 69 1.70 -2.21 -9.54
N ASN A 70 0.73 -2.45 -8.66
CA ASN A 70 0.49 -1.60 -7.50
C ASN A 70 1.58 -1.77 -6.43
N GLN A 71 2.19 -2.95 -6.34
CA GLN A 71 3.24 -3.26 -5.36
C GLN A 71 4.60 -2.70 -5.81
N PHE A 72 4.92 -2.81 -7.10
CA PHE A 72 6.14 -2.28 -7.68
C PHE A 72 6.07 -0.76 -7.76
N GLY A 73 6.45 -0.11 -6.67
CA GLY A 73 6.55 1.33 -6.54
C GLY A 73 7.80 1.76 -5.80
N LEU A 74 7.70 2.90 -5.12
CA LEU A 74 8.79 3.54 -4.38
C LEU A 74 9.43 2.65 -3.31
N GLY A 75 8.69 1.69 -2.77
CA GLY A 75 9.18 0.79 -1.73
C GLY A 75 10.45 0.03 -2.12
N ALA A 76 10.60 -0.35 -3.40
CA ALA A 76 11.80 -1.04 -3.87
C ALA A 76 13.08 -0.20 -3.71
N LEU A 77 12.95 1.13 -3.77
CA LEU A 77 14.06 2.07 -3.73
C LEU A 77 14.55 2.33 -2.29
N ALA A 78 13.73 2.05 -1.28
CA ALA A 78 14.13 2.18 0.12
C ALA A 78 14.91 0.95 0.63
N LEU A 79 14.68 -0.22 0.02
CA LEU A 79 15.17 -1.50 0.54
C LEU A 79 16.69 -1.65 0.57
N PRO A 80 17.49 -1.17 -0.41
CA PRO A 80 18.95 -1.27 -0.30
C PRO A 80 19.51 -0.68 1.01
N SER A 81 18.93 0.41 1.51
CA SER A 81 19.35 1.03 2.78
C SER A 81 19.09 0.13 4.01
N VAL A 82 18.09 -0.76 3.93
CA VAL A 82 17.81 -1.75 4.97
C VAL A 82 18.93 -2.79 5.03
N PHE A 83 19.43 -3.22 3.88
CA PHE A 83 20.51 -4.20 3.77
C PHE A 83 21.83 -3.61 4.23
N LYS A 84 22.07 -2.32 3.96
CA LYS A 84 23.18 -1.55 4.53
C LYS A 84 23.16 -1.52 6.06
N THR A 85 21.98 -1.42 6.66
CA THR A 85 21.84 -1.21 8.11
C THR A 85 21.80 -2.53 8.89
N LEU A 86 21.06 -3.52 8.40
CA LEU A 86 20.90 -4.82 9.04
C LEU A 86 21.99 -5.83 8.65
N GLY A 87 22.70 -5.58 7.55
CA GLY A 87 23.53 -6.57 6.87
C GLY A 87 22.71 -7.48 5.95
N LEU A 88 23.42 -8.20 5.09
CA LEU A 88 22.82 -9.02 4.02
C LEU A 88 21.90 -10.12 4.56
N ILE A 89 22.34 -10.89 5.55
CA ILE A 89 21.59 -12.06 6.05
C ILE A 89 20.34 -11.62 6.85
N PRO A 90 20.45 -10.75 7.87
CA PRO A 90 19.27 -10.28 8.59
C PRO A 90 18.30 -9.50 7.71
N GLY A 91 18.80 -8.77 6.69
CA GLY A 91 17.97 -8.08 5.70
C GLY A 91 17.07 -9.04 4.91
N ILE A 92 17.63 -10.13 4.37
CA ILE A 92 16.85 -11.15 3.65
C ILE A 92 15.83 -11.83 4.56
N ILE A 93 16.23 -12.21 5.78
CA ILE A 93 15.33 -12.85 6.75
C ILE A 93 14.16 -11.93 7.08
N THR A 94 14.44 -10.64 7.31
CA THR A 94 13.41 -9.65 7.64
C THR A 94 12.47 -9.39 6.46
N LEU A 95 12.99 -9.36 5.22
CA LEU A 95 12.17 -9.21 4.02
C LEU A 95 11.23 -10.41 3.81
N ILE A 96 11.76 -11.64 3.91
CA ILE A 96 10.95 -12.86 3.78
C ILE A 96 9.94 -12.95 4.93
N GLY A 97 10.36 -12.69 6.17
CA GLY A 97 9.48 -12.68 7.34
C GLY A 97 8.35 -11.67 7.20
N GLY A 98 8.68 -10.44 6.79
CA GLY A 98 7.69 -9.40 6.50
C GLY A 98 6.69 -9.83 5.44
N ALA A 99 7.15 -10.46 4.37
CA ALA A 99 6.27 -10.96 3.30
C ALA A 99 5.36 -12.10 3.77
N LEU A 100 5.84 -13.00 4.62
CA LEU A 100 5.02 -14.09 5.19
C LEU A 100 3.93 -13.55 6.12
N ILE A 101 4.27 -12.59 6.98
CA ILE A 101 3.32 -11.93 7.90
C ILE A 101 2.27 -11.15 7.08
N THR A 102 2.72 -10.36 6.10
CA THR A 102 1.80 -9.62 5.22
C THR A 102 0.92 -10.56 4.39
N TYR A 103 1.47 -11.65 3.86
CA TYR A 103 0.70 -12.68 3.17
C TYR A 103 -0.41 -13.24 4.06
N PHE A 104 -0.07 -13.63 5.29
CA PHE A 104 -1.04 -14.21 6.22
C PHE A 104 -2.14 -13.19 6.60
N SER A 105 -1.78 -11.93 6.89
CA SER A 105 -2.78 -10.89 7.13
C SER A 105 -3.68 -10.61 5.91
N GLY A 106 -3.15 -10.76 4.70
CA GLY A 106 -3.92 -10.68 3.46
C GLY A 106 -4.90 -11.86 3.33
N VAL A 107 -4.51 -13.06 3.74
CA VAL A 107 -5.39 -14.24 3.76
C VAL A 107 -6.56 -14.04 4.73
N GLU A 108 -6.33 -13.40 5.89
CA GLU A 108 -7.41 -13.09 6.84
C GLU A 108 -8.44 -12.11 6.26
N ILE A 109 -8.00 -11.09 5.52
CA ILE A 109 -8.88 -10.18 4.79
C ILE A 109 -9.73 -10.95 3.77
N VAL A 110 -9.13 -11.95 3.09
CA VAL A 110 -9.88 -12.80 2.15
C VAL A 110 -10.92 -13.63 2.89
N TRP A 111 -10.57 -14.31 3.99
CA TRP A 111 -11.54 -15.09 4.77
C TRP A 111 -12.73 -14.24 5.21
N TYR A 112 -12.47 -13.02 5.68
CA TYR A 112 -13.52 -12.09 6.04
C TYR A 112 -14.38 -11.67 4.84
N TYR A 113 -13.76 -11.40 3.70
CA TYR A 113 -14.47 -11.10 2.46
C TYR A 113 -15.39 -12.25 2.01
N LEU A 114 -14.96 -13.50 2.16
CA LEU A 114 -15.78 -14.67 1.81
C LEU A 114 -16.99 -14.84 2.73
N ALA A 115 -16.87 -14.45 4.00
CA ALA A 115 -18.01 -14.39 4.91
C ALA A 115 -18.96 -13.23 4.59
N HIS A 116 -18.45 -12.13 4.03
CA HIS A 116 -19.22 -10.93 3.70
C HIS A 116 -18.97 -10.41 2.27
N PRO A 117 -19.40 -11.11 1.20
CA PRO A 117 -19.02 -10.80 -0.18
C PRO A 117 -19.54 -9.47 -0.76
N LYS A 118 -20.43 -8.78 -0.03
CA LYS A 118 -21.06 -7.52 -0.47
C LYS A 118 -20.21 -6.28 -0.20
N VAL A 119 -19.14 -6.39 0.58
CA VAL A 119 -18.27 -5.25 0.91
C VAL A 119 -17.42 -4.86 -0.29
N THR A 120 -17.26 -3.56 -0.51
CA THR A 120 -16.49 -3.01 -1.65
C THR A 120 -15.15 -2.41 -1.24
N ASN A 121 -15.01 -2.08 0.04
CA ASN A 121 -13.81 -1.45 0.58
C ASN A 121 -13.57 -1.90 2.04
N ILE A 122 -12.36 -1.63 2.54
CA ILE A 122 -11.96 -2.04 3.89
C ILE A 122 -12.69 -1.27 5.00
N ALA A 123 -13.14 -0.03 4.73
CA ALA A 123 -13.91 0.75 5.71
C ALA A 123 -15.30 0.13 5.95
N GLU A 124 -15.94 -0.42 4.91
CA GLU A 124 -17.19 -1.18 5.01
C GLU A 124 -17.01 -2.49 5.79
N MET A 125 -15.88 -3.18 5.63
CA MET A 125 -15.58 -4.33 6.49
C MET A 125 -15.53 -3.92 7.97
N MET A 126 -14.85 -2.82 8.27
CA MET A 126 -14.74 -2.30 9.64
C MET A 126 -16.07 -1.78 10.19
N LYS A 127 -16.97 -1.32 9.32
CA LYS A 127 -18.35 -1.00 9.70
C LYS A 127 -19.10 -2.21 10.24
N ILE A 128 -18.90 -3.38 9.65
CA ILE A 128 -19.54 -4.62 10.13
C ILE A 128 -18.97 -5.00 11.50
N VAL A 129 -17.66 -4.86 11.69
CA VAL A 129 -16.98 -5.22 12.96
C VAL A 129 -17.36 -4.29 14.12
N GLY A 130 -17.32 -2.97 13.90
CA GLY A 130 -17.39 -1.97 14.97
C GLY A 130 -18.43 -0.87 14.75
N GLY A 131 -19.31 -1.02 13.77
CA GLY A 131 -20.32 -0.03 13.42
C GLY A 131 -19.75 1.24 12.77
N ARG A 132 -20.57 2.30 12.76
CA ARG A 132 -20.22 3.61 12.17
C ARG A 132 -18.91 4.23 12.70
N PRO A 133 -18.57 4.14 14.01
CA PRO A 133 -17.31 4.70 14.50
C PRO A 133 -16.08 4.06 13.83
N ALA A 134 -16.07 2.73 13.69
CA ALA A 134 -14.98 1.99 13.07
C ALA A 134 -14.87 2.28 11.56
N GLU A 135 -16.00 2.44 10.86
CA GLU A 135 -16.06 2.89 9.46
C GLU A 135 -15.38 4.25 9.29
N ILE A 136 -15.72 5.23 10.15
CA ILE A 136 -15.18 6.60 10.06
C ILE A 136 -13.68 6.62 10.38
N ILE A 137 -13.24 5.95 11.45
CA ILE A 137 -11.82 5.90 11.84
C ILE A 137 -10.99 5.25 10.72
N THR A 138 -11.46 4.12 10.18
CA THR A 138 -10.77 3.43 9.08
C THR A 138 -10.78 4.26 7.81
N GLY A 139 -11.88 4.96 7.51
CA GLY A 139 -11.97 5.87 6.36
C GLY A 139 -11.01 7.06 6.44
N ILE A 140 -10.90 7.68 7.61
CA ILE A 140 -9.92 8.75 7.86
C ILE A 140 -8.50 8.21 7.77
N GLY A 141 -8.24 7.03 8.36
CA GLY A 141 -6.96 6.35 8.26
C GLY A 141 -6.56 6.04 6.82
N LEU A 142 -7.52 5.63 5.98
CA LEU A 142 -7.29 5.33 4.56
C LEU A 142 -6.94 6.60 3.79
N LEU A 143 -7.63 7.71 4.06
CA LEU A 143 -7.28 9.00 3.47
C LEU A 143 -5.89 9.47 3.88
N LEU A 144 -5.57 9.37 5.17
CA LEU A 144 -4.24 9.72 5.68
C LEU A 144 -3.15 8.86 5.03
N GLN A 145 -3.41 7.55 4.91
CA GLN A 145 -2.52 6.61 4.21
C GLN A 145 -2.26 7.05 2.77
N LEU A 146 -3.31 7.32 2.01
CA LEU A 146 -3.20 7.76 0.61
C LEU A 146 -2.47 9.10 0.48
N MET A 147 -2.70 10.04 1.40
CA MET A 147 -2.01 11.33 1.42
C MET A 147 -0.51 11.17 1.73
N MET A 148 -0.15 10.31 2.69
CA MET A 148 1.25 10.05 3.03
C MET A 148 2.00 9.33 1.90
N THR A 149 1.37 8.35 1.25
CA THR A 149 1.94 7.67 0.07
C THR A 149 2.10 8.65 -1.09
N ALA A 150 1.08 9.45 -1.40
CA ALA A 150 1.20 10.52 -2.40
C ALA A 150 2.33 11.51 -2.06
N SER A 151 2.47 11.88 -0.78
CA SER A 151 3.55 12.76 -0.32
C SER A 151 4.94 12.14 -0.54
N SER A 152 5.09 10.84 -0.30
CA SER A 152 6.35 10.13 -0.59
C SER A 152 6.71 10.17 -2.08
N ALA A 153 5.71 10.08 -2.97
CA ALA A 153 5.89 10.22 -4.41
C ALA A 153 6.30 11.65 -4.79
N ILE A 154 5.63 12.66 -4.24
CA ILE A 154 5.97 14.07 -4.47
C ILE A 154 7.38 14.40 -3.99
N VAL A 155 7.78 13.92 -2.81
CA VAL A 155 9.17 14.08 -2.31
C VAL A 155 10.16 13.39 -3.24
N THR A 156 9.83 12.22 -3.79
CA THR A 156 10.72 11.54 -4.74
C THR A 156 10.81 12.27 -6.08
N ILE A 157 9.73 12.91 -6.54
CA ILE A 157 9.76 13.79 -7.72
C ILE A 157 10.64 15.02 -7.43
N SER A 158 10.56 15.62 -6.25
CA SER A 158 11.43 16.76 -5.91
C SER A 158 12.91 16.36 -5.87
N ILE A 159 13.23 15.19 -5.33
CA ILE A 159 14.56 14.58 -5.37
C ILE A 159 15.03 14.40 -6.81
N ALA A 160 14.19 13.83 -7.68
CA ALA A 160 14.51 13.62 -9.09
C ALA A 160 14.78 14.95 -9.81
N LEU A 161 13.94 15.96 -9.58
CA LEU A 161 14.10 17.29 -10.19
C LEU A 161 15.35 17.99 -9.66
N ASN A 162 15.64 17.91 -8.37
CA ASN A 162 16.88 18.44 -7.78
C ASN A 162 18.13 17.76 -8.37
N ALA A 163 18.13 16.44 -8.46
CA ALA A 163 19.24 15.67 -9.05
C ALA A 163 19.50 16.06 -10.52
N ILE A 164 18.44 16.23 -11.31
CA ILE A 164 18.54 16.54 -12.74
C ILE A 164 18.95 17.99 -12.98
N SER A 165 18.40 18.92 -12.21
CA SER A 165 18.57 20.37 -12.38
C SER A 165 19.75 20.97 -11.60
N GLU A 166 20.43 20.18 -10.77
CA GLU A 166 21.48 20.64 -9.85
C GLU A 166 20.96 21.72 -8.88
N ASN A 167 19.77 21.47 -8.30
CA ASN A 167 19.10 22.34 -7.34
C ASN A 167 18.87 23.78 -7.84
N ALA A 168 18.39 23.92 -9.09
CA ALA A 168 18.15 25.23 -9.71
C ALA A 168 16.97 26.00 -9.08
N VAL A 169 16.00 25.29 -8.51
CA VAL A 169 14.87 25.84 -7.77
C VAL A 169 14.88 25.27 -6.36
N CYS A 170 14.48 26.08 -5.38
CA CYS A 170 14.26 25.61 -4.01
C CYS A 170 13.41 24.33 -3.96
N THR A 171 13.77 23.37 -3.12
CA THR A 171 13.04 22.09 -2.95
C THR A 171 11.53 22.29 -2.70
N VAL A 172 11.14 23.32 -1.93
CA VAL A 172 9.72 23.70 -1.74
C VAL A 172 9.03 24.02 -3.07
N GLY A 173 9.73 24.70 -3.98
CA GLY A 173 9.26 25.01 -5.32
C GLY A 173 9.10 23.77 -6.19
N TYR A 174 10.05 22.83 -6.15
CA TYR A 174 9.89 21.55 -6.86
C TYR A 174 8.74 20.70 -6.33
N ILE A 175 8.55 20.67 -5.00
CA ILE A 175 7.38 20.04 -4.38
C ILE A 175 6.09 20.71 -4.85
N ALA A 176 6.05 22.04 -4.92
CA ALA A 176 4.89 22.77 -5.42
C ALA A 176 4.58 22.43 -6.88
N ILE A 177 5.59 22.40 -7.75
CA ILE A 177 5.45 22.06 -9.17
C ILE A 177 4.90 20.63 -9.32
N ALA A 178 5.44 19.67 -8.56
CA ALA A 178 4.98 18.29 -8.58
C ALA A 178 3.52 18.16 -8.10
N CYS A 179 3.14 18.83 -7.01
CA CYS A 179 1.76 18.85 -6.52
C CYS A 179 0.79 19.48 -7.54
N ILE A 180 1.17 20.60 -8.17
CA ILE A 180 0.32 21.27 -9.18
C ILE A 180 0.15 20.37 -10.40
N LEU A 181 1.22 19.73 -10.87
CA LEU A 181 1.16 18.79 -11.98
C LEU A 181 0.20 17.64 -11.67
N CYS A 182 0.33 17.02 -10.51
CA CYS A 182 -0.55 15.92 -10.12
C CYS A 182 -2.00 16.38 -9.90
N TYR A 183 -2.22 17.56 -9.32
CA TYR A 183 -3.54 18.16 -9.19
C TYR A 183 -4.24 18.31 -10.54
N ILE A 184 -3.55 18.85 -11.55
CA ILE A 184 -4.10 19.05 -12.91
C ILE A 184 -4.42 17.71 -13.55
N LEU A 185 -3.53 16.73 -13.44
CA LEU A 185 -3.71 15.40 -14.02
C LEU A 185 -4.79 14.57 -13.30
N CYS A 186 -5.14 14.89 -12.05
CA CYS A 186 -6.28 14.31 -11.32
C CYS A 186 -7.63 15.03 -11.60
N ILE A 187 -7.67 16.10 -12.40
CA ILE A 187 -8.94 16.78 -12.74
C ILE A 187 -9.91 15.87 -13.50
N PRO A 188 -9.48 15.08 -14.52
CA PRO A 188 -10.38 14.15 -15.20
C PRO A 188 -10.91 13.10 -14.22
N ARG A 189 -12.24 12.97 -14.09
CA ARG A 189 -12.86 12.01 -13.15
C ARG A 189 -12.60 10.54 -13.51
N THR A 190 -12.18 10.27 -14.74
CA THR A 190 -11.99 8.92 -15.28
C THR A 190 -10.59 8.40 -14.95
N ALA A 191 -10.53 7.26 -14.25
CA ALA A 191 -9.25 6.57 -13.96
C ALA A 191 -8.72 5.74 -15.16
N LYS A 192 -9.18 6.01 -16.40
CA LYS A 192 -8.79 5.22 -17.58
C LYS A 192 -7.28 5.27 -17.83
N PHE A 193 -6.68 6.45 -17.67
CA PHE A 193 -5.24 6.64 -17.78
C PHE A 193 -4.49 5.81 -16.72
N LEU A 194 -4.98 5.83 -15.48
CA LEU A 194 -4.37 5.08 -14.38
C LEU A 194 -4.41 3.57 -14.65
N ALA A 195 -5.53 3.04 -15.14
CA ALA A 195 -5.65 1.63 -15.51
C ALA A 195 -4.66 1.21 -16.63
N GLN A 196 -4.30 2.14 -17.53
CA GLN A 196 -3.37 1.87 -18.64
C GLN A 196 -1.89 2.11 -18.28
N SER A 197 -1.63 2.86 -17.21
CA SER A 197 -0.28 3.26 -16.78
C SER A 197 0.56 2.17 -16.10
N GLY A 198 -0.05 1.01 -15.81
CA GLY A 198 0.57 -0.05 -15.04
C GLY A 198 1.84 -0.65 -15.67
N LEU A 199 1.74 -1.09 -16.93
CA LEU A 199 2.90 -1.64 -17.64
C LEU A 199 4.03 -0.61 -17.83
N PRO A 200 3.76 0.64 -18.26
CA PRO A 200 4.77 1.69 -18.29
C PRO A 200 5.46 1.93 -16.94
N CYS A 201 4.72 1.88 -15.82
CA CYS A 201 5.27 2.05 -14.47
C CYS A 201 6.30 0.97 -14.14
N VAL A 202 5.96 -0.30 -14.36
CA VAL A 202 6.87 -1.43 -14.09
C VAL A 202 8.14 -1.34 -14.96
N LEU A 203 7.99 -1.02 -16.25
CA LEU A 203 9.14 -0.84 -17.15
C LEU A 203 10.03 0.34 -16.74
N SER A 204 9.41 1.43 -16.28
CA SER A 204 10.10 2.63 -15.77
C SER A 204 10.94 2.31 -14.53
N ILE A 205 10.39 1.59 -13.55
CA ILE A 205 11.13 1.16 -12.34
C ILE A 205 12.27 0.20 -12.70
N LEU A 206 12.00 -0.79 -13.55
CA LEU A 206 13.02 -1.74 -14.00
C LEU A 206 14.16 -1.04 -14.73
N GLY A 207 13.85 -0.11 -15.63
CA GLY A 207 14.83 0.68 -16.36
C GLY A 207 15.70 1.53 -15.43
N ALA A 208 15.08 2.19 -14.44
CA ALA A 208 15.80 3.00 -13.46
C ALA A 208 16.70 2.17 -12.54
N ALA A 209 16.22 1.00 -12.08
CA ALA A 209 17.00 0.08 -11.27
C ALA A 209 18.20 -0.48 -12.06
N LEU A 210 17.99 -0.89 -13.32
CA LEU A 210 19.07 -1.33 -14.21
C LEU A 210 20.09 -0.23 -14.46
N ALA A 211 19.66 0.99 -14.76
CA ALA A 211 20.56 2.13 -14.95
C ALA A 211 21.41 2.41 -13.70
N THR A 212 20.81 2.30 -12.51
CA THR A 212 21.50 2.45 -11.21
C THR A 212 22.56 1.36 -11.02
N MET A 213 22.21 0.09 -11.25
CA MET A 213 23.15 -1.04 -11.11
C MET A 213 24.28 -0.97 -12.13
N ILE A 214 23.99 -0.61 -13.38
CA ILE A 214 25.02 -0.43 -14.43
C ILE A 214 25.96 0.72 -14.05
N GLY A 215 25.40 1.84 -13.58
CA GLY A 215 26.19 2.99 -13.13
C GLY A 215 27.19 2.63 -12.03
N LEU A 216 26.70 1.92 -11.00
CA LEU A 216 27.52 1.43 -9.88
C LEU A 216 28.49 0.31 -10.28
N GLY A 217 28.19 -0.48 -11.31
CA GLY A 217 29.08 -1.52 -11.81
C GLY A 217 30.27 -0.99 -12.61
N ILE A 218 30.16 0.22 -13.17
CA ILE A 218 31.20 0.84 -14.00
C ILE A 218 32.04 1.84 -13.20
N ASN A 219 31.41 2.62 -12.30
CA ASN A 219 32.09 3.65 -11.52
C ASN A 219 31.77 3.52 -10.03
N ASN A 220 32.67 4.00 -9.20
CA ASN A 220 32.49 4.06 -7.75
C ASN A 220 31.32 4.98 -7.37
N PRO A 221 30.61 4.69 -6.27
CA PRO A 221 29.54 5.54 -5.78
C PRO A 221 30.04 6.94 -5.39
N PRO A 222 29.16 7.96 -5.37
CA PRO A 222 29.54 9.31 -4.96
C PRO A 222 30.15 9.34 -3.56
N GLY A 223 31.31 9.99 -3.42
CA GLY A 223 32.02 10.12 -2.13
C GLY A 223 32.99 8.99 -1.80
N ALA A 224 33.06 7.92 -2.61
CA ALA A 224 34.03 6.85 -2.42
C ALA A 224 35.44 7.28 -2.86
N PRO A 225 36.50 6.93 -2.09
CA PRO A 225 37.90 7.18 -2.48
C PRO A 225 38.29 6.45 -3.78
N GLU A 226 39.36 6.93 -4.42
CA GLU A 226 39.95 6.23 -5.57
C GLU A 226 40.42 4.82 -5.16
N GLY A 227 40.06 3.80 -5.96
CA GLY A 227 40.39 2.40 -5.68
C GLY A 227 39.56 1.74 -4.57
N TRP A 228 38.52 2.41 -4.07
CA TRP A 228 37.57 1.82 -3.12
C TRP A 228 36.95 0.53 -3.66
N LYS A 229 36.69 -0.42 -2.76
CA LYS A 229 36.01 -1.67 -3.05
C LYS A 229 34.88 -1.88 -2.04
N PRO A 230 33.73 -2.43 -2.47
CA PRO A 230 32.61 -2.67 -1.58
C PRO A 230 32.98 -3.73 -0.53
N GLU A 231 32.92 -3.35 0.75
CA GLU A 231 32.98 -4.27 1.87
C GLU A 231 31.56 -4.66 2.28
N ILE A 232 31.22 -5.93 2.12
CA ILE A 232 29.86 -6.43 2.34
C ILE A 232 29.72 -6.94 3.77
N GLU A 233 28.91 -6.26 4.56
CA GLU A 233 28.56 -6.72 5.90
C GLU A 233 27.49 -7.82 5.81
N LEU A 234 27.86 -9.04 6.24
CA LEU A 234 26.92 -10.15 6.31
C LEU A 234 25.93 -9.97 7.48
N PHE A 235 26.42 -9.44 8.59
CA PHE A 235 25.67 -9.16 9.81
C PHE A 235 26.01 -7.76 10.31
N GLY A 236 25.06 -6.82 10.18
CA GLY A 236 25.22 -5.48 10.72
C GLY A 236 24.99 -5.46 12.23
N THR A 237 25.45 -4.40 12.89
CA THR A 237 25.20 -4.13 14.32
C THR A 237 24.33 -2.89 14.51
N PRO A 238 23.05 -2.93 14.09
CA PRO A 238 22.17 -1.76 14.15
C PRO A 238 21.75 -1.44 15.58
N THR A 239 21.50 -0.17 15.83
CA THR A 239 20.78 0.28 17.03
C THR A 239 19.30 -0.12 16.97
N VAL A 240 18.62 -0.17 18.11
CA VAL A 240 17.18 -0.49 18.18
C VAL A 240 16.35 0.45 17.28
N ARG A 241 16.71 1.73 17.24
CA ARG A 241 16.09 2.74 16.37
C ARG A 241 16.20 2.36 14.89
N GLN A 242 17.41 2.06 14.44
CA GLN A 242 17.67 1.64 13.06
C GLN A 242 16.89 0.38 12.67
N VAL A 243 16.74 -0.58 13.59
CA VAL A 243 15.92 -1.79 13.36
C VAL A 243 14.46 -1.42 13.10
N PHE A 244 13.87 -0.54 13.91
CA PHE A 244 12.49 -0.08 13.69
C PHE A 244 12.33 0.57 12.31
N ASN A 245 13.21 1.49 11.92
CA ASN A 245 13.13 2.15 10.61
C ASN A 245 13.28 1.15 9.46
N CYS A 246 14.15 0.15 9.59
CA CYS A 246 14.30 -0.91 8.60
C CYS A 246 13.01 -1.74 8.42
N VAL A 247 12.39 -2.14 9.52
CA VAL A 247 11.13 -2.92 9.49
C VAL A 247 10.00 -2.08 8.88
N LEU A 248 9.92 -0.78 9.18
CA LEU A 248 8.92 0.13 8.61
C LEU A 248 9.08 0.31 7.09
N LYS A 249 10.33 0.36 6.58
CA LYS A 249 10.59 0.42 5.13
C LYS A 249 10.20 -0.87 4.43
N ILE A 250 10.50 -2.03 5.03
CA ILE A 250 10.05 -3.33 4.51
C ILE A 250 8.53 -3.39 4.48
N LEU A 251 7.88 -2.94 5.56
CA LEU A 251 6.43 -2.85 5.63
C LEU A 251 5.87 -1.95 4.53
N PHE A 252 6.44 -0.76 4.32
CA PHE A 252 6.03 0.13 3.23
C PHE A 252 6.10 -0.57 1.86
N ALA A 253 7.20 -1.31 1.62
CA ALA A 253 7.43 -1.98 0.35
C ALA A 253 6.49 -3.16 0.10
N LEU A 254 5.99 -3.80 1.15
CA LEU A 254 5.13 -4.99 1.05
C LEU A 254 3.65 -4.70 1.30
N ALA A 255 3.29 -3.53 1.84
CA ALA A 255 1.94 -3.24 2.25
C ALA A 255 1.07 -2.77 1.07
N GLY A 256 0.13 -3.63 0.66
CA GLY A 256 -0.93 -3.34 -0.32
C GLY A 256 -2.33 -3.69 0.17
N ASN A 257 -2.46 -4.11 1.43
CA ASN A 257 -3.64 -4.77 1.98
C ASN A 257 -4.93 -3.94 1.90
N TYR A 258 -4.82 -2.61 2.00
CA TYR A 258 -5.97 -1.71 1.96
C TYR A 258 -6.76 -1.78 0.63
N ALA A 259 -6.09 -2.16 -0.47
CA ALA A 259 -6.68 -2.23 -1.80
C ALA A 259 -7.26 -3.63 -2.12
N PHE A 260 -6.96 -4.66 -1.32
CA PHE A 260 -7.33 -6.04 -1.63
C PHE A 260 -8.85 -6.23 -1.76
N VAL A 261 -9.63 -5.56 -0.91
CA VAL A 261 -11.11 -5.65 -0.94
C VAL A 261 -11.67 -5.11 -2.24
N THR A 262 -11.15 -3.98 -2.71
CA THR A 262 -11.54 -3.36 -3.98
C THR A 262 -11.25 -4.29 -5.16
N TYR A 263 -10.06 -4.90 -5.19
CA TYR A 263 -9.72 -5.88 -6.23
C TYR A 263 -10.63 -7.11 -6.17
N MET A 264 -10.93 -7.64 -4.98
CA MET A 264 -11.86 -8.77 -4.83
C MET A 264 -13.27 -8.45 -5.33
N ALA A 265 -13.75 -7.23 -5.12
CA ALA A 265 -15.05 -6.78 -5.61
C ALA A 265 -15.12 -6.75 -7.16
N GLU A 266 -14.01 -6.45 -7.83
CA GLU A 266 -13.91 -6.42 -9.30
C GLU A 266 -13.61 -7.78 -9.96
N MET A 267 -13.23 -8.79 -9.18
CA MET A 267 -12.92 -10.13 -9.68
C MET A 267 -14.17 -10.95 -10.02
N LYS A 268 -14.10 -11.78 -11.06
CA LYS A 268 -15.14 -12.79 -11.40
C LYS A 268 -15.41 -13.78 -10.27
N ASN A 269 -14.35 -14.42 -9.78
CA ASN A 269 -14.40 -15.49 -8.77
C ASN A 269 -13.34 -15.26 -7.68
N PRO A 270 -13.46 -14.23 -6.82
CA PRO A 270 -12.44 -13.91 -5.82
C PRO A 270 -12.20 -15.07 -4.83
N GLU A 271 -13.22 -15.88 -4.56
CA GLU A 271 -13.15 -17.02 -3.63
C GLU A 271 -12.11 -18.09 -3.98
N LYS A 272 -11.87 -18.32 -5.28
CA LYS A 272 -10.89 -19.31 -5.75
C LYS A 272 -9.60 -18.64 -6.20
N ASP A 273 -9.73 -17.48 -6.81
CA ASP A 273 -8.65 -16.89 -7.59
C ASP A 273 -7.83 -15.87 -6.79
N PHE A 274 -8.38 -15.20 -5.77
CA PHE A 274 -7.64 -14.13 -5.08
C PHE A 274 -6.46 -14.67 -4.23
N ILE A 275 -6.63 -15.81 -3.55
CA ILE A 275 -5.53 -16.45 -2.79
C ILE A 275 -4.40 -16.88 -3.74
N TYR A 276 -4.75 -17.34 -4.94
CA TYR A 276 -3.76 -17.63 -5.98
C TYR A 276 -3.01 -16.37 -6.37
N SER A 277 -3.72 -15.26 -6.60
CA SER A 277 -3.11 -13.98 -6.98
C SER A 277 -2.25 -13.39 -5.87
N LEU A 278 -2.70 -13.44 -4.62
CA LEU A 278 -1.98 -13.00 -3.43
C LEU A 278 -0.67 -13.80 -3.21
N ARG A 279 -0.70 -15.12 -3.45
CA ARG A 279 0.51 -15.96 -3.34
C ARG A 279 1.56 -15.55 -4.38
N TRP A 280 1.15 -15.33 -5.62
CA TRP A 280 2.07 -14.89 -6.67
C TRP A 280 2.56 -13.45 -6.46
N LEU A 281 1.70 -12.56 -5.96
CA LEU A 281 2.09 -11.22 -5.53
C LEU A 281 3.30 -11.31 -4.59
N MET A 282 3.18 -12.05 -3.50
CA MET A 282 4.23 -12.11 -2.48
C MET A 282 5.50 -12.80 -2.97
N ILE A 283 5.40 -13.92 -3.71
CA ILE A 283 6.57 -14.62 -4.24
C ILE A 283 7.36 -13.72 -5.20
N VAL A 284 6.68 -13.11 -6.18
CA VAL A 284 7.34 -12.27 -7.18
C VAL A 284 7.88 -10.99 -6.53
N SER A 285 7.14 -10.38 -5.59
CA SER A 285 7.60 -9.20 -4.86
C SER A 285 8.86 -9.47 -4.04
N VAL A 286 8.91 -10.57 -3.27
CA VAL A 286 10.12 -10.92 -2.50
C VAL A 286 11.33 -11.13 -3.41
N ILE A 287 11.17 -11.87 -4.51
CA ILE A 287 12.27 -12.11 -5.46
C ILE A 287 12.76 -10.79 -6.08
N PHE A 288 11.82 -9.97 -6.55
CA PHE A 288 12.12 -8.69 -7.18
C PHE A 288 12.83 -7.73 -6.23
N TYR A 289 12.29 -7.58 -5.01
CA TYR A 289 12.85 -6.71 -3.99
C TYR A 289 14.18 -7.19 -3.45
N ALA A 290 14.33 -8.50 -3.19
CA ALA A 290 15.61 -9.06 -2.79
C ALA A 290 16.67 -8.85 -3.88
N PHE A 291 16.32 -9.08 -5.15
CA PHE A 291 17.26 -8.88 -6.26
C PHE A 291 17.77 -7.44 -6.33
N ILE A 292 16.88 -6.45 -6.34
CA ILE A 292 17.27 -5.03 -6.39
C ILE A 292 18.06 -4.63 -5.14
N ALA A 293 17.56 -5.00 -3.95
CA ALA A 293 18.18 -4.63 -2.69
C ALA A 293 19.60 -5.19 -2.55
N ILE A 294 19.78 -6.48 -2.84
CA ILE A 294 21.08 -7.15 -2.79
C ILE A 294 22.01 -6.58 -3.86
N ALA A 295 21.55 -6.40 -5.10
CA ALA A 295 22.40 -5.93 -6.17
C ALA A 295 22.93 -4.51 -5.92
N VAL A 296 22.07 -3.58 -5.52
CA VAL A 296 22.49 -2.20 -5.20
C VAL A 296 23.40 -2.19 -3.97
N TYR A 297 23.06 -2.93 -2.91
CA TYR A 297 23.89 -3.00 -1.70
C TYR A 297 25.27 -3.63 -1.97
N CYS A 298 25.35 -4.68 -2.78
CA CYS A 298 26.63 -5.30 -3.13
C CYS A 298 27.55 -4.40 -3.97
N LEU A 299 26.99 -3.41 -4.67
CA LEU A 299 27.77 -2.48 -5.48
C LEU A 299 28.11 -1.18 -4.74
N ALA A 300 27.20 -0.66 -3.91
CA ALA A 300 27.39 0.60 -3.21
C ALA A 300 27.86 0.44 -1.74
N ALA A 301 27.64 -0.72 -1.12
CA ALA A 301 27.98 -1.04 0.27
C ALA A 301 27.66 0.11 1.25
N GLU A 302 28.66 0.66 1.94
CA GLU A 302 28.51 1.78 2.88
C GLU A 302 27.96 3.07 2.25
N PHE A 303 28.08 3.25 0.93
CA PHE A 303 27.55 4.39 0.18
C PHE A 303 26.14 4.16 -0.37
N THR A 304 25.45 3.10 0.09
CA THR A 304 24.04 2.89 -0.26
C THR A 304 23.18 4.00 0.36
N ALA A 305 22.50 4.76 -0.51
CA ALA A 305 21.61 5.86 -0.16
C ALA A 305 20.12 5.45 -0.25
N SER A 306 19.22 6.30 0.26
CA SER A 306 17.77 6.12 0.20
C SER A 306 17.11 7.43 -0.26
N PRO A 307 16.52 7.49 -1.47
CA PRO A 307 16.27 6.39 -2.41
C PRO A 307 17.54 5.81 -3.04
N ALA A 308 17.48 4.53 -3.41
CA ALA A 308 18.59 3.77 -3.99
C ALA A 308 19.27 4.44 -5.18
N LEU A 309 18.54 5.21 -5.99
CA LEU A 309 19.02 5.88 -7.18
C LEU A 309 20.11 6.91 -6.86
N SER A 310 20.03 7.55 -5.69
CA SER A 310 21.05 8.49 -5.21
C SER A 310 22.40 7.84 -4.95
N SER A 311 22.45 6.51 -4.82
CA SER A 311 23.71 5.78 -4.66
C SER A 311 24.53 5.76 -5.95
N ALA A 312 23.90 5.93 -7.11
CA ALA A 312 24.57 5.88 -8.39
C ALA A 312 25.48 7.10 -8.61
N PRO A 313 26.57 6.96 -9.40
CA PRO A 313 27.35 8.11 -9.87
C PRO A 313 26.46 9.16 -10.54
N ILE A 314 26.81 10.44 -10.42
CA ILE A 314 25.95 11.59 -10.78
C ILE A 314 25.25 11.43 -12.15
N VAL A 315 25.99 11.07 -13.20
CA VAL A 315 25.40 10.92 -14.55
C VAL A 315 24.39 9.77 -14.60
N ALA A 316 24.73 8.63 -14.00
CA ALA A 316 23.84 7.48 -13.94
C ALA A 316 22.61 7.75 -13.05
N ALA A 317 22.79 8.47 -11.94
CA ALA A 317 21.70 8.92 -11.08
C ALA A 317 20.72 9.82 -11.85
N LYS A 318 21.20 10.80 -12.62
CA LYS A 318 20.33 11.66 -13.46
C LYS A 318 19.52 10.85 -14.47
N VAL A 319 20.14 9.86 -15.13
CA VAL A 319 19.45 8.96 -16.07
C VAL A 319 18.42 8.10 -15.34
N ALA A 320 18.78 7.50 -14.20
CA ALA A 320 17.89 6.68 -13.41
C ALA A 320 16.68 7.49 -12.90
N TYR A 321 16.91 8.72 -12.43
CA TYR A 321 15.84 9.62 -12.00
C TYR A 321 14.93 10.01 -13.16
N GLY A 322 15.47 10.29 -14.35
CA GLY A 322 14.68 10.53 -15.54
C GLY A 322 13.80 9.32 -15.94
N LEU A 323 14.37 8.10 -15.84
CA LEU A 323 13.66 6.87 -16.18
C LEU A 323 12.55 6.51 -15.19
N VAL A 324 12.70 6.84 -13.90
CA VAL A 324 11.71 6.49 -12.86
C VAL A 324 10.56 7.48 -12.75
N LEU A 325 10.70 8.71 -13.27
CA LEU A 325 9.67 9.76 -13.18
C LEU A 325 8.26 9.31 -13.61
N PRO A 326 8.06 8.57 -14.73
CA PRO A 326 6.74 8.08 -15.11
C PRO A 326 6.08 7.18 -14.05
N ALA A 327 6.86 6.32 -13.39
CA ALA A 327 6.37 5.45 -12.34
C ALA A 327 5.95 6.22 -11.09
N ILE A 328 6.79 7.16 -10.63
CA ILE A 328 6.51 7.95 -9.43
C ILE A 328 5.33 8.88 -9.66
N LEU A 329 5.24 9.48 -10.86
CA LEU A 329 4.10 10.31 -11.23
C LEU A 329 2.81 9.48 -11.21
N THR A 330 2.85 8.29 -11.79
CA THR A 330 1.71 7.36 -11.79
C THR A 330 1.27 6.99 -10.37
N ASP A 331 2.21 6.68 -9.48
CA ASP A 331 1.94 6.35 -8.08
C ASP A 331 1.25 7.51 -7.33
N GLY A 332 1.80 8.73 -7.48
CA GLY A 332 1.20 9.94 -6.92
C GLY A 332 -0.21 10.21 -7.46
N LEU A 333 -0.42 10.03 -8.76
CA LEU A 333 -1.74 10.16 -9.39
C LEU A 333 -2.72 9.08 -8.94
N ALA A 334 -2.26 7.85 -8.74
CA ALA A 334 -3.08 6.75 -8.25
C ALA A 334 -3.65 7.08 -6.88
N CYS A 335 -2.77 7.42 -5.94
CA CYS A 335 -3.14 7.77 -4.58
C CYS A 335 -4.01 9.03 -4.54
N GLY A 336 -3.65 10.05 -5.33
CA GLY A 336 -4.41 11.31 -5.42
C GLY A 336 -5.81 11.13 -5.98
N HIS A 337 -5.97 10.34 -7.03
CA HIS A 337 -7.27 10.09 -7.65
C HIS A 337 -8.18 9.25 -6.76
N ILE A 338 -7.64 8.18 -6.15
CA ILE A 338 -8.37 7.32 -5.22
C ILE A 338 -8.81 8.12 -3.99
N GLY A 339 -7.91 8.91 -3.40
CA GLY A 339 -8.21 9.75 -2.24
C GLY A 339 -9.26 10.83 -2.54
N THR A 340 -9.09 11.53 -3.65
CA THR A 340 -10.06 12.54 -4.12
C THR A 340 -11.44 11.93 -4.36
N LYS A 341 -11.50 10.77 -5.04
CA LYS A 341 -12.75 10.05 -5.27
C LYS A 341 -13.41 9.62 -3.96
N TYR A 342 -12.64 9.13 -3.00
CA TYR A 342 -13.16 8.75 -1.69
C TYR A 342 -13.80 9.94 -0.95
N VAL A 343 -13.11 11.09 -0.90
CA VAL A 343 -13.67 12.33 -0.29
C VAL A 343 -14.92 12.79 -1.04
N TYR A 344 -14.85 12.84 -2.37
CA TYR A 344 -15.96 13.25 -3.23
C TYR A 344 -17.22 12.40 -3.00
N ILE A 345 -17.09 11.08 -3.04
CA ILE A 345 -18.23 10.16 -2.84
C ILE A 345 -18.77 10.26 -1.42
N THR A 346 -17.90 10.40 -0.42
CA THR A 346 -18.31 10.59 0.98
C THR A 346 -19.15 11.86 1.16
N ILE A 347 -18.72 12.98 0.54
CA ILE A 347 -19.48 14.24 0.57
C ILE A 347 -20.80 14.09 -0.18
N MET A 348 -20.78 13.50 -1.38
CA MET A 348 -21.98 13.30 -2.21
C MET A 348 -23.01 12.41 -1.52
N ARG A 349 -22.57 11.37 -0.78
CA ARG A 349 -23.40 10.53 0.09
C ARG A 349 -24.02 11.35 1.22
N ARG A 350 -23.23 12.19 1.89
CA ARG A 350 -23.70 13.02 3.02
C ARG A 350 -24.74 14.05 2.61
N ILE A 351 -24.66 14.58 1.39
CA ILE A 351 -25.64 15.54 0.84
C ILE A 351 -26.77 14.86 0.05
N ASN A 352 -26.89 13.52 0.12
CA ASN A 352 -27.89 12.71 -0.60
C ASN A 352 -27.94 12.96 -2.12
N ALA A 353 -26.81 13.35 -2.73
CA ALA A 353 -26.72 13.67 -4.15
C ALA A 353 -25.95 12.61 -4.95
N LEU A 354 -25.86 11.36 -4.47
CA LEU A 354 -25.12 10.29 -5.17
C LEU A 354 -25.61 10.05 -6.59
N LYS A 355 -26.90 10.22 -6.86
CA LYS A 355 -27.48 10.11 -8.21
C LYS A 355 -26.95 11.17 -9.18
N GLU A 356 -26.45 12.29 -8.65
CA GLU A 356 -25.81 13.36 -9.42
C GLU A 356 -24.28 13.22 -9.45
N ALA A 357 -23.70 12.18 -8.83
CA ALA A 357 -22.24 12.02 -8.72
C ALA A 357 -21.54 11.90 -10.08
N THR A 358 -22.24 11.37 -11.08
CA THR A 358 -21.78 11.23 -12.46
C THR A 358 -22.37 12.30 -13.38
N ALA A 359 -23.26 13.16 -12.87
CA ALA A 359 -23.86 14.21 -13.66
C ALA A 359 -22.88 15.36 -13.89
N ASN A 360 -22.94 15.97 -15.08
CA ASN A 360 -22.14 17.14 -15.45
C ASN A 360 -22.76 18.44 -14.90
N THR A 361 -22.98 18.51 -13.59
CA THR A 361 -23.51 19.71 -12.92
C THR A 361 -22.37 20.56 -12.33
N PRO A 362 -22.53 21.90 -12.27
CA PRO A 362 -21.53 22.78 -11.66
C PRO A 362 -21.31 22.46 -10.18
N LYS A 363 -22.35 21.99 -9.48
CA LYS A 363 -22.25 21.50 -8.09
C LYS A 363 -21.35 20.28 -7.99
N SER A 364 -21.58 19.26 -8.81
CA SER A 364 -20.75 18.05 -8.84
C SER A 364 -19.29 18.38 -9.19
N TRP A 365 -19.06 19.26 -10.17
CA TRP A 365 -17.71 19.72 -10.54
C TRP A 365 -17.04 20.56 -9.45
N GLY A 366 -17.78 21.43 -8.77
CA GLY A 366 -17.28 22.21 -7.64
C GLY A 366 -16.83 21.33 -6.48
N ILE A 367 -17.62 20.31 -6.12
CA ILE A 367 -17.25 19.36 -5.05
C ILE A 367 -16.05 18.51 -5.48
N TRP A 368 -16.00 18.04 -6.73
CA TRP A 368 -14.86 17.29 -7.25
C TRP A 368 -13.56 18.10 -7.22
N LEU A 369 -13.56 19.30 -7.81
CA LEU A 369 -12.38 20.18 -7.84
C LEU A 369 -11.98 20.63 -6.44
N GLY A 370 -12.94 20.96 -5.57
CA GLY A 370 -12.68 21.30 -4.17
C GLY A 370 -12.07 20.14 -3.37
N SER A 371 -12.55 18.91 -3.60
CA SER A 371 -11.99 17.71 -2.96
C SER A 371 -10.56 17.45 -3.44
N ASN A 372 -10.32 17.59 -4.76
CA ASN A 372 -9.00 17.43 -5.36
C ASN A 372 -8.02 18.49 -4.81
N ALA A 373 -8.44 19.75 -4.77
CA ALA A 373 -7.62 20.85 -4.27
C ALA A 373 -7.28 20.66 -2.78
N GLY A 374 -8.28 20.29 -1.96
CA GLY A 374 -8.08 20.00 -0.55
C GLY A 374 -7.09 18.85 -0.32
N PHE A 375 -7.20 17.77 -1.10
CA PHE A 375 -6.28 16.63 -1.02
C PHE A 375 -4.83 17.06 -1.31
N TRP A 376 -4.59 17.75 -2.43
CA TRP A 376 -3.25 18.14 -2.84
C TRP A 376 -2.63 19.25 -1.98
N VAL A 377 -3.44 20.13 -1.38
CA VAL A 377 -2.95 21.10 -0.38
C VAL A 377 -2.39 20.39 0.86
N ILE A 378 -3.08 19.35 1.35
CA ILE A 378 -2.59 18.57 2.49
C ILE A 378 -1.31 17.80 2.12
N VAL A 379 -1.28 17.17 0.95
CA VAL A 379 -0.08 16.49 0.42
C VAL A 379 1.09 17.45 0.29
N PHE A 380 0.86 18.68 -0.17
CA PHE A 380 1.90 19.72 -0.25
C PHE A 380 2.47 20.05 1.14
N ILE A 381 1.62 20.20 2.16
CA ILE A 381 2.05 20.47 3.53
C ILE A 381 2.86 19.30 4.08
N LEU A 382 2.37 18.07 3.92
CA LEU A 382 3.05 16.85 4.39
C LEU A 382 4.42 16.67 3.73
N SER A 383 4.50 16.84 2.41
CA SER A 383 5.73 16.71 1.64
C SER A 383 6.81 17.73 2.04
N ASN A 384 6.40 18.96 2.39
CA ASN A 384 7.33 19.99 2.89
C ASN A 384 7.69 19.82 4.37
N THR A 385 6.82 19.17 5.16
CA THR A 385 7.09 18.90 6.57
C THR A 385 8.16 17.82 6.72
N ILE A 386 8.14 16.80 5.84
CA ILE A 386 9.11 15.71 5.83
C ILE A 386 9.74 15.61 4.43
N PRO A 387 10.66 16.52 4.05
CA PRO A 387 11.26 16.56 2.72
C PRO A 387 12.37 15.51 2.52
N VAL A 388 12.34 14.43 3.29
CA VAL A 388 13.31 13.32 3.29
C VAL A 388 12.55 12.03 3.00
N PHE A 389 12.93 11.35 1.91
CA PHE A 389 12.25 10.14 1.43
C PHE A 389 12.18 9.04 2.49
N ASP A 390 13.31 8.79 3.15
CA ASP A 390 13.45 7.69 4.10
C ASP A 390 12.55 7.89 5.33
N SER A 391 12.53 9.12 5.87
CA SER A 391 11.71 9.49 7.01
C SER A 391 10.21 9.51 6.65
N ILE A 392 9.80 10.02 5.48
CA ILE A 392 8.37 10.06 5.13
C ILE A 392 7.80 8.66 4.90
N VAL A 393 8.60 7.76 4.31
CA VAL A 393 8.25 6.34 4.15
C VAL A 393 8.09 5.67 5.51
N ALA A 394 9.03 5.86 6.44
CA ALA A 394 8.98 5.23 7.75
C ALA A 394 7.83 5.79 8.62
N VAL A 395 7.62 7.12 8.64
CA VAL A 395 6.50 7.77 9.33
C VAL A 395 5.15 7.31 8.77
N SER A 396 5.01 7.22 7.45
CA SER A 396 3.81 6.69 6.79
C SER A 396 3.52 5.25 7.26
N SER A 397 4.55 4.40 7.26
CA SER A 397 4.41 3.02 7.70
C SER A 397 4.00 2.86 9.15
N ALA A 398 4.62 3.64 10.05
CA ALA A 398 4.33 3.59 11.47
C ALA A 398 2.90 4.06 11.76
N THR A 399 2.48 5.14 11.09
CA THR A 399 1.20 5.80 11.36
C THR A 399 0.01 5.00 10.82
N THR A 400 0.12 4.49 9.58
CA THR A 400 -1.03 3.92 8.87
C THR A 400 -0.79 2.49 8.37
N TYR A 401 0.32 2.19 7.68
CA TYR A 401 0.45 0.84 7.06
C TYR A 401 0.48 -0.28 8.09
N ALA A 402 1.06 -0.06 9.27
CA ALA A 402 1.06 -1.06 10.35
C ALA A 402 -0.38 -1.44 10.77
N TRP A 403 -1.29 -0.47 10.84
CA TRP A 403 -2.70 -0.71 11.12
C TRP A 403 -3.43 -1.37 9.96
N PHE A 404 -3.24 -0.88 8.73
CA PHE A 404 -3.93 -1.45 7.56
C PHE A 404 -3.47 -2.87 7.20
N THR A 405 -2.22 -3.21 7.55
CA THR A 405 -1.66 -4.52 7.25
C THR A 405 -1.95 -5.50 8.37
N TYR A 406 -1.66 -5.14 9.62
CA TYR A 406 -1.67 -6.07 10.77
C TYR A 406 -2.80 -5.80 11.76
N GLY A 407 -3.10 -4.53 12.04
CA GLY A 407 -4.12 -4.18 13.03
C GLY A 407 -5.55 -4.50 12.59
N ILE A 408 -5.94 -4.07 11.40
CA ILE A 408 -7.29 -4.29 10.86
C ILE A 408 -7.54 -5.78 10.62
N SER A 409 -6.60 -6.50 10.00
CA SER A 409 -6.70 -7.95 9.80
C SER A 409 -6.96 -8.70 11.10
N THR A 410 -6.27 -8.33 12.19
CA THR A 410 -6.54 -8.86 13.53
C THR A 410 -8.01 -8.66 13.94
N PHE A 411 -8.54 -7.44 13.82
CA PHE A 411 -9.91 -7.16 14.20
C PHE A 411 -10.93 -7.92 13.35
N LEU A 412 -10.66 -8.07 12.05
CA LEU A 412 -11.49 -8.87 11.15
C LEU A 412 -11.52 -10.34 11.57
N TRP A 413 -10.35 -10.93 11.87
CA TRP A 413 -10.26 -12.32 12.31
C TRP A 413 -10.96 -12.56 13.65
N LEU A 414 -10.75 -11.68 14.64
CA LEU A 414 -11.43 -11.76 15.94
C LEU A 414 -12.95 -11.66 15.82
N HIS A 415 -13.45 -10.85 14.89
CA HIS A 415 -14.89 -10.76 14.65
C HIS A 415 -15.42 -12.04 14.01
N LEU A 416 -14.70 -12.61 13.05
CA LEU A 416 -15.10 -13.82 12.33
C LEU A 416 -15.17 -15.05 13.26
N GLU A 417 -14.17 -15.23 14.12
CA GLU A 417 -14.06 -16.39 15.03
C GLU A 417 -14.69 -16.16 16.41
N LYS A 418 -15.59 -15.17 16.51
CA LYS A 418 -16.22 -14.81 17.79
C LYS A 418 -16.95 -16.02 18.39
N GLY A 419 -16.58 -16.35 19.63
CA GLY A 419 -17.12 -17.49 20.37
C GLY A 419 -16.31 -18.79 20.23
N HIS A 420 -15.39 -18.89 19.26
CA HIS A 420 -14.67 -20.13 18.94
C HIS A 420 -13.13 -20.00 19.13
N TYR A 421 -12.68 -18.93 19.81
CA TYR A 421 -11.25 -18.57 19.95
C TYR A 421 -10.36 -19.67 20.56
N PHE A 422 -10.89 -20.43 21.51
CA PHE A 422 -10.13 -21.39 22.32
C PHE A 422 -10.65 -22.83 22.20
N GLU A 423 -11.44 -23.13 21.18
CA GLU A 423 -12.07 -24.46 21.05
C GLU A 423 -11.07 -25.56 20.74
N ASN A 424 -10.10 -25.27 19.86
CA ASN A 424 -9.13 -26.24 19.38
C ASN A 424 -7.74 -25.62 19.37
N TRP A 425 -6.70 -26.47 19.43
CA TRP A 425 -5.29 -26.03 19.39
C TRP A 425 -4.99 -25.08 18.22
N ARG A 426 -5.60 -25.32 17.05
CA ARG A 426 -5.47 -24.44 15.88
C ARG A 426 -6.03 -23.04 16.13
N SER A 427 -7.21 -22.92 16.74
CA SER A 427 -7.83 -21.64 17.10
C SER A 427 -6.98 -20.88 18.11
N ILE A 428 -6.40 -21.58 19.10
CA ILE A 428 -5.49 -20.99 20.08
C ILE A 428 -4.23 -20.44 19.40
N MET A 429 -3.64 -21.19 18.47
CA MET A 429 -2.47 -20.72 17.71
C MET A 429 -2.79 -19.48 16.86
N LEU A 430 -3.94 -19.49 16.16
CA LEU A 430 -4.37 -18.35 15.34
C LEU A 430 -4.70 -17.12 16.19
N PHE A 431 -5.36 -17.31 17.34
CA PHE A 431 -5.63 -16.24 18.30
C PHE A 431 -4.32 -15.63 18.82
N THR A 432 -3.35 -16.47 19.19
CA THR A 432 -2.04 -16.02 19.67
C THR A 432 -1.27 -15.26 18.59
N ALA A 433 -1.29 -15.75 17.33
CA ALA A 433 -0.66 -15.08 16.20
C ALA A 433 -1.29 -13.71 15.93
N ASN A 434 -2.62 -13.62 15.93
CA ASN A 434 -3.37 -12.37 15.77
C ASN A 434 -3.08 -11.37 16.91
N MET A 435 -3.04 -11.83 18.16
CA MET A 435 -2.61 -10.97 19.28
C MET A 435 -1.17 -10.50 19.11
N GLY A 436 -0.29 -11.36 18.59
CA GLY A 436 1.07 -10.99 18.19
C GLY A 436 1.08 -9.87 17.15
N PHE A 437 0.24 -9.94 16.12
CA PHE A 437 0.13 -8.88 15.10
C PHE A 437 -0.41 -7.57 15.65
N PHE A 438 -1.40 -7.62 16.53
CA PHE A 438 -1.91 -6.43 17.20
C PHE A 438 -0.82 -5.73 18.02
N VAL A 439 -0.09 -6.50 18.85
CA VAL A 439 1.04 -5.98 19.61
C VAL A 439 2.14 -5.45 18.69
N PHE A 440 2.42 -6.16 17.60
CA PHE A 440 3.42 -5.73 16.62
C PHE A 440 3.01 -4.42 15.92
N ALA A 441 1.73 -4.27 15.55
CA ALA A 441 1.20 -3.02 15.01
C ALA A 441 1.35 -1.86 16.00
N LEU A 442 1.05 -2.09 17.28
CA LEU A 442 1.25 -1.09 18.34
C LEU A 442 2.72 -0.73 18.53
N LEU A 443 3.62 -1.72 18.50
CA LEU A 443 5.07 -1.50 18.60
C LEU A 443 5.61 -0.70 17.41
N LEU A 444 5.17 -1.02 16.19
CA LEU A 444 5.53 -0.27 14.99
C LEU A 444 4.94 1.14 15.00
N ASN A 445 3.73 1.33 15.55
CA ASN A 445 3.13 2.65 15.67
C ASN A 445 3.85 3.50 16.72
N GLY A 446 4.01 3.02 17.95
CA GLY A 446 4.66 3.79 19.02
C GLY A 446 6.18 3.89 18.84
N GLY A 447 6.87 2.75 18.86
CA GLY A 447 8.33 2.68 18.75
C GLY A 447 8.83 3.11 17.38
N GLY A 448 8.10 2.73 16.32
CA GLY A 448 8.45 3.12 14.96
C GLY A 448 8.23 4.60 14.65
N LEU A 449 7.18 5.23 15.20
CA LEU A 449 7.00 6.69 15.04
C LEU A 449 8.05 7.47 15.83
N TRP A 450 8.34 7.06 17.07
CA TRP A 450 9.45 7.63 17.84
C TRP A 450 10.78 7.52 17.07
N SER A 451 11.06 6.35 16.51
CA SER A 451 12.26 6.09 15.73
C SER A 451 12.38 6.97 14.50
N SER A 452 11.31 7.04 13.69
CA SER A 452 11.27 7.80 12.44
C SER A 452 11.37 9.30 12.68
N ILE A 453 10.68 9.82 13.70
CA ILE A 453 10.71 11.25 14.05
C ILE A 453 12.09 11.63 14.60
N THR A 454 12.68 10.79 15.46
CA THR A 454 14.01 11.08 16.01
C THR A 454 15.07 11.10 14.90
N GLU A 455 15.02 10.16 13.95
CA GLU A 455 15.91 10.18 12.78
C GLU A 455 15.74 11.45 11.94
N LEU A 456 14.50 11.89 11.70
CA LEU A 456 14.24 13.14 10.99
C LEU A 456 14.83 14.36 11.72
N LEU A 457 14.68 14.43 13.04
CA LEU A 457 15.24 15.52 13.86
C LEU A 457 16.77 15.50 13.86
N ASP A 458 17.38 14.31 13.90
CA ASP A 458 18.84 14.15 13.77
C ASP A 458 19.31 14.69 12.42
N ILE A 459 18.64 14.34 11.31
CA ILE A 459 18.96 14.85 9.97
C ILE A 459 18.85 16.37 9.90
N PHE A 460 17.82 16.96 10.52
CA PHE A 460 17.66 18.42 10.58
C PHE A 460 18.76 19.10 11.40
N ALA A 461 19.30 18.43 12.42
CA ALA A 461 20.36 18.96 13.27
C ALA A 461 21.75 18.84 12.63
N THR A 462 22.02 17.74 11.91
CA THR A 462 23.36 17.45 11.38
C THR A 462 23.56 17.86 9.93
N SER A 463 22.51 17.86 9.10
CA SER A 463 22.67 18.13 7.67
C SER A 463 22.84 19.63 7.40
N SER A 464 23.81 19.96 6.54
CA SER A 464 24.01 21.35 6.09
C SER A 464 22.90 21.83 5.16
N ASN A 465 22.30 20.90 4.41
CA ASN A 465 21.35 21.18 3.33
C ASN A 465 19.92 21.33 3.86
N ILE A 466 19.35 20.32 4.53
CA ILE A 466 17.97 20.36 5.03
C ILE A 466 17.94 20.65 6.53
N ARG A 467 17.72 21.91 6.88
CA ARG A 467 17.71 22.36 8.29
C ARG A 467 16.34 22.38 8.96
N GLY A 468 15.31 21.83 8.32
CA GLY A 468 13.96 21.78 8.88
C GLY A 468 12.84 21.67 7.85
N CYS A 469 11.60 21.83 8.33
CA CYS A 469 10.41 21.88 7.50
C CYS A 469 10.47 23.07 6.53
N PHE A 470 9.93 22.90 5.31
CA PHE A 470 9.93 23.93 4.26
C PHE A 470 11.34 24.47 3.94
N SER A 471 12.36 23.61 4.02
CA SER A 471 13.73 23.98 3.67
C SER A 471 13.93 24.05 2.15
N CYS A 472 14.72 25.03 1.71
CA CYS A 472 15.16 25.14 0.32
C CYS A 472 16.41 24.31 -0.01
N GLY A 473 16.97 23.58 0.94
CA GLY A 473 18.17 22.77 0.71
C GLY A 473 17.94 21.63 -0.27
N ASP A 474 19.01 21.27 -0.98
CA ASP A 474 19.03 20.12 -1.89
C ASP A 474 18.77 18.83 -1.10
N ASN A 475 17.78 18.05 -1.54
CA ASN A 475 17.39 16.78 -0.97
C ASN A 475 17.81 15.56 -1.79
N ALA A 476 18.57 15.73 -2.87
CA ALA A 476 18.86 14.66 -3.82
C ALA A 476 19.95 13.66 -3.37
N PHE A 477 20.93 14.10 -2.58
CA PHE A 477 22.10 13.30 -2.19
C PHE A 477 22.32 13.29 -0.68
N ILE A 478 21.28 12.95 0.09
CA ILE A 478 21.30 12.89 1.56
C ILE A 478 21.48 11.46 2.07
#